data_AF-A0A2V6WJA9-F1
#
_entry.id   AF-A0A2V6WJA9-F1
#
_cell.length_a   1.000
_cell.length_b   1.000
_cell.length_c   1.000
_cell.angle_alpha   90.00
_cell.angle_beta   90.00
_cell.angle_gamma   90.00
#
_symmetry.space_group_name_H-M   'P 1'
#
loop_
_entity.id
_entity.type
_entity.pdbx_description
1 polymer ?
#
loop_
_entity_poly.entity_id
_entity_poly.type
_entity_poly.pdbx_seq_one_letter_code
_entity_poly.pdbx_strand_id
1 'polypeptide(L)'
;MDHGLRHDVGARVINVSYPLNKILTALAKAHVTRDRLSDAELAGHDLGEAEKTALLTGDIRRLYDLGANPYLIRRVFRPRFPI
;
A
#
# COMPACT_ATOMS: atom_id res chain seq x y z
N MET A 1 17.08 31.30 -3.52
CA MET A 1 17.81 30.05 -3.83
C MET A 1 16.77 29.07 -4.33
N ASP A 2 16.52 29.23 -5.61
CA ASP A 2 15.42 28.66 -6.35
C ASP A 2 15.90 27.32 -6.91
N HIS A 3 15.44 26.22 -6.32
CA HIS A 3 15.72 24.90 -6.88
C HIS A 3 14.60 24.54 -7.86
N GLY A 4 14.98 24.61 -9.14
CA GLY A 4 14.11 24.50 -10.29
C GLY A 4 13.44 23.14 -10.45
N LEU A 5 12.22 23.25 -10.96
CA LEU A 5 11.41 22.22 -11.58
C LEU A 5 12.24 21.41 -12.60
N ARG A 6 12.41 20.12 -12.33
CA ARG A 6 12.71 19.11 -13.36
C ARG A 6 11.49 18.23 -13.53
N HIS A 7 10.64 18.63 -14.46
CA HIS A 7 9.75 17.70 -15.15
C HIS A 7 10.62 16.88 -16.10
N ASP A 8 10.83 15.61 -15.77
CA ASP A 8 11.40 14.63 -16.69
C ASP A 8 10.35 13.52 -16.90
N VAL A 9 10.00 13.30 -18.15
CA VAL A 9 9.03 12.30 -18.59
C VAL A 9 9.71 10.93 -18.54
N GLY A 10 9.53 10.19 -17.45
CA GLY A 10 10.08 8.84 -17.31
C GLY A 10 9.78 8.22 -15.95
N ALA A 11 8.79 7.34 -15.90
CA ALA A 11 8.17 6.78 -14.69
C ALA A 11 7.53 7.86 -13.79
N ARG A 12 6.19 7.87 -13.71
CA ARG A 12 5.43 8.61 -12.69
C ARG A 12 6.14 8.35 -11.36
N VAL A 13 6.78 9.36 -10.76
CA VAL A 13 7.40 9.23 -9.44
C VAL A 13 6.27 8.85 -8.51
N ILE A 14 6.11 7.55 -8.28
CA ILE A 14 5.04 7.04 -7.44
C ILE A 14 5.43 7.55 -6.06
N ASN A 15 4.68 8.51 -5.53
CA ASN A 15 4.98 9.10 -4.23
C ASN A 15 4.93 7.97 -3.21
N VAL A 16 6.09 7.46 -2.80
CA VAL A 16 6.18 6.22 -2.01
C VAL A 16 5.63 6.52 -0.63
N SER A 17 4.44 5.99 -0.33
CA SER A 17 3.87 6.15 1.00
C SER A 17 4.61 5.26 2.01
N TYR A 18 5.45 5.88 2.83
CA TYR A 18 6.14 5.20 3.93
C TYR A 18 5.18 4.50 4.91
N PRO A 19 4.10 5.13 5.43
CA PRO A 19 3.19 4.45 6.37
C PRO A 19 2.48 3.26 5.72
N LEU A 20 2.06 3.38 4.46
CA LEU A 20 1.43 2.28 3.71
C LEU A 20 2.38 1.10 3.49
N ASN A 21 3.64 1.37 3.13
CA ASN A 21 4.63 0.31 2.96
C ASN A 21 5.03 -0.34 4.29
N LYS A 22 5.05 0.42 5.39
CA LYS A 22 5.32 -0.10 6.73
C LYS A 22 4.25 -1.09 7.18
N ILE A 23 2.98 -0.76 7.03
CA ILE A 23 1.89 -1.68 7.42
C ILE A 23 1.87 -2.92 6.53
N LEU A 24 2.01 -2.75 5.20
CA LEU A 24 2.05 -3.88 4.27
C LEU A 24 3.22 -4.83 4.58
N THR A 25 4.36 -4.29 5.05
CA THR A 25 5.49 -5.10 5.51
C THR A 25 5.16 -5.90 6.77
N ALA A 26 4.52 -5.26 7.76
CA ALA A 26 4.10 -5.93 9.00
C ALA A 26 3.11 -7.07 8.70
N LEU A 27 2.09 -6.80 7.89
CA LEU A 27 1.10 -7.78 7.45
C LEU A 27 1.74 -8.94 6.69
N ALA A 28 2.63 -8.64 5.73
CA ALA A 28 3.35 -9.64 4.95
C ALA A 28 4.26 -10.54 5.80
N LYS A 29 4.85 -9.99 6.89
CA LYS A 29 5.67 -10.73 7.86
C LYS A 29 4.83 -11.60 8.78
N ALA A 30 3.65 -11.12 9.18
CA ALA A 30 2.70 -11.88 9.99
C ALA A 30 1.88 -12.91 9.19
N HIS A 31 2.13 -13.03 7.88
CA HIS A 31 1.34 -13.87 6.95
C HIS A 31 -0.16 -13.56 7.00
N VAL A 32 -0.51 -12.32 7.35
CA VAL A 32 -1.88 -11.83 7.33
C VAL A 32 -2.26 -11.57 5.88
N THR A 33 -3.41 -12.12 5.49
CA THR A 33 -4.00 -11.90 4.17
C THR A 33 -5.13 -10.89 4.27
N ARG A 34 -5.56 -10.33 3.13
CA ARG A 34 -6.70 -9.38 3.08
C ARG A 34 -7.91 -9.82 3.90
N ASP A 35 -8.23 -11.11 3.90
CA ASP A 35 -9.39 -11.66 4.63
C ASP A 35 -9.38 -11.37 6.13
N ARG A 36 -8.19 -11.18 6.71
CA ARG A 36 -7.99 -10.85 8.12
C ARG A 36 -7.71 -9.38 8.37
N LEU A 37 -7.65 -8.53 7.33
CA LEU A 37 -7.54 -7.09 7.53
C LEU A 37 -8.82 -6.58 8.17
N SER A 38 -8.68 -5.95 9.32
CA SER A 38 -9.76 -5.28 10.03
C SER A 38 -9.35 -3.84 10.33
N ASP A 39 -10.32 -2.96 10.57
CA ASP A 39 -10.05 -1.57 10.97
C ASP A 39 -9.13 -1.48 12.19
N ALA A 40 -9.28 -2.41 13.16
CA ALA A 40 -8.41 -2.51 14.33
C ALA A 40 -6.92 -2.73 14.00
N GLU A 41 -6.60 -3.46 12.92
CA GLU A 41 -5.21 -3.67 12.47
C GLU A 41 -4.64 -2.42 11.79
N LEU A 42 -5.51 -1.54 11.29
CA LEU A 42 -5.14 -0.26 10.68
C LEU A 42 -5.09 0.86 11.72
N ALA A 43 -5.87 0.74 12.80
CA ALA A 43 -5.96 1.67 13.91
C ALA A 43 -4.66 1.65 14.73
N GLY A 44 -3.77 2.59 14.42
CA GLY A 44 -2.42 2.66 15.00
C GLY A 44 -1.35 2.97 13.97
N HIS A 45 -1.70 2.93 12.69
CA HIS A 45 -0.86 3.42 11.60
C HIS A 45 -1.29 4.81 11.17
N ASP A 46 -0.30 5.65 10.83
CA ASP A 46 -0.49 7.00 10.29
C ASP A 46 -0.92 6.93 8.82
N LEU A 47 -2.08 6.29 8.58
CA LEU A 47 -2.68 6.10 7.28
C LEU A 47 -3.75 7.16 7.04
N GLY A 48 -3.71 7.79 5.88
CA GLY A 48 -4.80 8.62 5.39
C GLY A 48 -6.05 7.78 5.06
N GLU A 49 -7.20 8.45 4.94
CA GLU A 49 -8.47 7.78 4.63
C GLU A 49 -8.40 6.98 3.32
N ALA A 50 -7.79 7.55 2.28
CA ALA A 50 -7.66 6.88 0.98
C ALA A 50 -6.86 5.57 1.07
N GLU A 51 -5.83 5.50 1.92
CA GLU A 51 -5.01 4.32 2.13
C GLU A 51 -5.77 3.24 2.90
N LYS A 52 -6.48 3.64 3.97
CA LYS A 52 -7.34 2.75 4.74
C LYS A 52 -8.43 2.15 3.86
N THR A 53 -9.14 2.98 3.10
CA THR A 53 -10.19 2.50 2.19
C THR A 53 -9.61 1.55 1.15
N ALA A 54 -8.46 1.86 0.54
CA ALA A 54 -7.83 0.98 -0.44
C ALA A 54 -7.41 -0.37 0.16
N LEU A 55 -6.89 -0.37 1.39
CA LEU A 55 -6.52 -1.60 2.12
C LEU A 55 -7.74 -2.46 2.46
N LEU A 56 -8.82 -1.86 2.97
CA LEU A 56 -10.03 -2.56 3.39
C LEU A 56 -10.84 -3.10 2.20
N THR A 57 -10.99 -2.30 1.14
CA THR A 57 -11.69 -2.73 -0.09
C THR A 57 -10.85 -3.69 -0.94
N GLY A 58 -9.53 -3.70 -0.73
CA GLY A 58 -8.59 -4.42 -1.57
C GLY A 58 -8.47 -3.85 -2.97
N ASP A 59 -8.62 -2.53 -3.12
CA ASP A 59 -8.39 -1.85 -4.39
C ASP A 59 -6.88 -1.79 -4.71
N ILE A 60 -6.41 -2.85 -5.34
CA ILE A 60 -5.01 -3.03 -5.76
C ILE A 60 -4.54 -1.87 -6.63
N ARG A 61 -5.38 -1.37 -7.53
CA ARG A 61 -5.04 -0.26 -8.43
C ARG A 61 -4.82 1.01 -7.63
N ARG A 62 -5.68 1.28 -6.66
CA ARG A 62 -5.54 2.44 -5.78
C ARG A 62 -4.30 2.34 -4.89
N LEU A 63 -3.96 1.15 -4.39
CA LEU A 63 -2.71 0.94 -3.65
C LEU A 63 -1.46 1.27 -4.48
N TYR A 64 -1.43 0.92 -5.77
CA TYR A 64 -0.34 1.33 -6.66
C TYR A 64 -0.25 2.85 -6.84
N ASP A 65 -1.38 3.52 -7.04
CA ASP A 65 -1.44 4.97 -7.20
C ASP A 65 -1.02 5.72 -5.93
N LEU A 66 -1.29 5.13 -4.75
CA LEU A 66 -0.87 5.62 -3.43
C LEU A 66 0.58 5.28 -3.07
N GLY A 67 1.34 4.63 -3.96
CA GLY A 67 2.76 4.35 -3.74
C GLY A 67 3.07 3.16 -2.85
N ALA A 68 2.16 2.18 -2.77
CA ALA A 68 2.48 0.89 -2.18
C ALA A 68 3.44 0.08 -3.07
N ASN A 69 4.32 -0.68 -2.43
CA ASN A 69 5.27 -1.55 -3.08
C ASN A 69 4.55 -2.74 -3.75
N PRO A 70 4.71 -2.95 -5.07
CA PRO A 70 4.12 -4.06 -5.82
C PRO A 70 4.31 -5.43 -5.18
N TYR A 71 5.50 -5.68 -4.60
CA TYR A 71 5.84 -6.94 -3.99
C TYR A 71 5.00 -7.21 -2.74
N LEU A 72 4.80 -6.18 -1.90
CA LEU A 72 4.03 -6.31 -0.67
C LEU A 72 2.54 -6.48 -0.97
N ILE A 73 2.01 -5.75 -1.96
CA ILE A 73 0.63 -5.92 -2.43
C ILE A 73 0.41 -7.38 -2.85
N ARG A 74 1.28 -7.93 -3.71
CA ARG A 74 1.18 -9.33 -4.15
C ARG A 74 1.22 -10.34 -3.01
N ARG A 75 1.90 -10.02 -1.91
CA ARG A 75 2.06 -10.92 -0.76
C ARG A 75 0.83 -10.90 0.17
N VAL A 76 0.25 -9.73 0.41
CA VAL A 76 -0.92 -9.55 1.31
C VAL A 76 -2.24 -9.87 0.58
N PHE A 77 -2.35 -9.47 -0.69
CA PHE A 77 -3.57 -9.61 -1.51
C PHE A 77 -3.49 -10.80 -2.47
N ARG A 78 -2.61 -11.78 -2.20
CA ARG A 78 -2.51 -12.98 -3.02
C ARG A 78 -3.87 -13.69 -3.04
N PRO A 79 -4.46 -13.99 -4.21
CA PRO A 79 -5.63 -14.84 -4.26
C PRO A 79 -5.28 -16.18 -3.61
N ARG A 80 -6.12 -16.61 -2.66
CA ARG A 80 -6.01 -17.92 -2.06
C ARG A 80 -6.30 -18.92 -3.16
N PHE A 81 -5.30 -19.68 -3.58
CA PHE A 81 -5.56 -20.80 -4.49
C PHE A 81 -6.46 -21.78 -3.72
N PRO A 82 -7.66 -22.11 -4.24
CA PRO A 82 -8.42 -23.21 -3.68
C PRO A 82 -7.56 -24.48 -3.82
N ILE A 83 -7.34 -25.17 -2.70
CA ILE A 83 -6.72 -26.50 -2.65
C ILE A 83 -7.84 -27.52 -2.85
#